data_AF-A0A2E6WNE7-F1
#
_entry.id   AF-A0A2E6WNE7-F1
#
_cell.length_a   1.000
_cell.length_b   1.000
_cell.length_c   1.000
_cell.angle_alpha   90.00
_cell.angle_beta   90.00
_cell.angle_gamma   90.00
#
_symmetry.space_group_name_H-M   'P 1'
#
loop_
_entity.id
_entity.type
_entity.pdbx_description
1 polymer ?
#
loop_
_entity_poly.entity_id
_entity_poly.type
_entity_poly.pdbx_seq_one_letter_code
_entity_poly.pdbx_strand_id
1 'polypeptide(L)' 'MCVGHVSPEAVDGGPIGLLRDGDRITIDIPERTLDVHVDPAEMSERLASFEPLPPRYDRGVLAKYTKLVGSASKGAITG' A
#
# COMPACT_ATOMS: atom_id res chain seq x y z
N MET A 1 10.73 16.61 -2.62
CA MET A 1 9.51 16.04 -3.23
C MET A 1 8.98 14.98 -2.30
N CYS A 2 7.68 14.98 -1.99
CA CYS A 2 7.07 14.07 -1.03
C CYS A 2 5.75 13.53 -1.58
N VAL A 3 5.53 12.22 -1.49
CA VAL A 3 4.29 11.54 -1.87
C VAL A 3 3.78 10.79 -0.64
N GLY A 4 2.47 10.88 -0.38
CA GLY A 4 1.79 10.21 0.73
C GLY A 4 0.43 9.70 0.27
N HIS A 5 -0.28 9.00 1.16
CA HIS A 5 -1.61 8.41 0.89
C HIS A 5 -1.64 7.44 -0.31
N VAL A 6 -0.49 6.85 -0.66
CA VAL A 6 -0.41 5.81 -1.70
C VAL A 6 -1.40 4.70 -1.34
N SER A 7 -2.28 4.37 -2.28
CA SER A 7 -3.40 3.46 -2.10
C SER A 7 -3.48 2.50 -3.28
N PRO A 8 -3.76 1.20 -3.09
CA PRO A 8 -3.93 0.52 -1.80
C PRO A 8 -2.65 0.54 -0.95
N GLU A 9 -2.80 0.56 0.38
CA GLU A 9 -1.67 0.57 1.31
C GLU A 9 -1.00 -0.80 1.39
N ALA A 10 0.19 -0.85 2.00
CA ALA A 10 0.97 -2.09 2.08
C ALA A 10 0.21 -3.23 2.78
N VAL A 11 -0.52 -2.94 3.88
CA VAL A 11 -1.24 -3.97 4.63
C VAL A 11 -2.37 -4.62 3.81
N ASP A 12 -2.92 -3.89 2.84
CA ASP A 12 -3.98 -4.36 1.93
C ASP A 12 -3.41 -5.10 0.70
N GLY A 13 -2.10 -5.33 0.64
CA GLY A 13 -1.45 -5.95 -0.52
C GLY A 13 -1.32 -5.02 -1.73
N GLY A 14 -1.35 -3.70 -1.51
CA GLY A 14 -1.09 -2.73 -2.57
C GLY A 14 0.34 -2.84 -3.13
N PRO A 15 0.60 -2.32 -4.35
CA PRO A 15 1.91 -2.43 -5.00
C PRO A 15 3.09 -1.96 -4.13
N ILE A 16 2.87 -0.96 -3.26
CA ILE A 16 3.88 -0.43 -2.34
C ILE A 16 4.37 -1.47 -1.32
N GLY A 17 3.54 -2.46 -0.96
CA GLY A 17 3.92 -3.56 -0.07
C GLY A 17 4.77 -4.65 -0.73
N LEU A 18 4.88 -4.63 -2.06
CA LEU A 18 5.57 -5.65 -2.86
C LEU A 18 6.94 -5.19 -3.38
N LEU A 19 7.30 -3.93 -3.13
CA LEU A 19 8.56 -3.35 -3.55
C LEU A 19 9.74 -4.01 -2.83
N ARG A 20 10.85 -4.14 -3.55
CA ARG A 20 12.13 -4.66 -3.06
C ARG A 20 13.24 -3.68 -3.36
N ASP A 21 14.33 -3.79 -2.62
CA ASP A 21 15.52 -2.99 -2.86
C ASP A 21 16.02 -3.18 -4.30
N GLY A 22 16.23 -2.07 -5.00
CA GLY A 22 16.66 -2.06 -6.39
C GLY A 22 15.54 -1.89 -7.42
N ASP A 23 14.27 -2.02 -7.04
CA ASP A 23 13.17 -1.72 -7.95
C ASP A 23 13.20 -0.25 -8.39
N ARG A 24 13.05 -0.02 -9.69
CA ARG A 24 13.07 1.34 -10.25
C ARG A 24 11.67 1.93 -10.20
N ILE A 25 11.58 3.19 -9.78
CA ILE A 25 10.34 3.96 -9.68
C ILE A 25 10.49 5.26 -10.48
N THR A 26 9.46 5.61 -11.24
CA THR A 26 9.34 6.93 -11.90
C THR A 26 8.21 7.71 -11.26
N ILE A 27 8.45 9.00 -11.00
CA ILE A 27 7.40 9.94 -10.66
C ILE A 27 7.30 10.99 -11.75
N ASP A 28 6.17 11.03 -12.44
CA ASP A 28 5.90 11.98 -13.52
C ASP A 28 4.86 13.00 -13.04
N ILE A 29 5.30 14.24 -12.80
CA ILE A 29 4.42 15.32 -12.31
C ILE A 29 3.47 15.81 -13.42
N PRO A 30 3.93 16.07 -14.66
CA PRO A 30 3.04 16.38 -15.78
C PRO A 30 1.92 15.35 -15.97
N GLU A 31 2.26 14.06 -16.04
CA GLU A 31 1.30 12.98 -16.29
C GLU A 31 0.57 12.52 -15.02
N ARG A 32 1.00 12.99 -13.85
CA ARG A 32 0.47 12.64 -12.53
C ARG A 32 0.52 11.13 -12.25
N THR A 33 1.58 10.47 -12.71
CA THR A 33 1.79 9.04 -12.50
C THR A 33 2.91 8.76 -11.50
N LEU A 34 2.80 7.59 -10.88
CA LEU A 34 3.80 7.00 -10.02
C LEU A 34 3.91 5.53 -10.41
N ASP A 35 4.96 5.20 -11.16
CA ASP A 35 5.10 3.91 -11.82
C ASP A 35 6.27 3.13 -11.24
N VAL A 36 6.06 1.83 -11.01
CA VAL A 36 7.12 0.87 -10.68
C VAL A 36 7.47 0.06 -11.91
N HIS A 37 8.75 -0.09 -12.19
CA HIS A 37 9.27 -0.82 -13.35
C HIS A 37 9.64 -2.25 -12.96
N VAL A 38 8.63 -3.03 -12.59
CA VAL A 38 8.73 -4.47 -12.33
C VAL A 38 7.75 -5.18 -13.25
N ASP A 39 8.14 -6.35 -13.75
CA ASP A 39 7.28 -7.12 -14.65
C ASP A 39 5.94 -7.49 -13.94
N PRO A 40 4.78 -7.36 -14.62
CA PRO A 40 3.49 -7.69 -14.01
C PRO A 40 3.38 -9.13 -13.50
N ALA A 41 4.05 -10.09 -14.16
CA ALA A 41 4.09 -11.48 -13.69
C ALA A 41 4.89 -11.59 -12.39
N GLU A 42 6.03 -10.92 -12.30
CA GLU A 42 6.83 -10.88 -11.07
C GLU A 42 6.06 -10.21 -9.93
N MET A 43 5.36 -9.10 -10.18
CA MET A 43 4.50 -8.46 -9.17
C MET A 43 3.41 -9.41 -8.67
N SER A 44 2.84 -10.21 -9.57
CA SER A 44 1.82 -11.21 -9.21
C SER A 44 2.41 -12.34 -8.36
N GLU A 45 3.62 -12.80 -8.66
CA GLU A 45 4.34 -13.79 -7.85
C GLU A 45 4.68 -13.26 -6.46
N ARG A 46 5.17 -12.01 -6.38
CA ARG A 46 5.43 -11.34 -5.10
C ARG A 46 4.16 -11.25 -4.26
N LEU A 47 3.04 -10.86 -4.87
CA LEU A 47 1.72 -10.80 -4.22
C LEU A 47 1.25 -12.17 -3.72
N ALA A 48 1.47 -13.24 -4.49
CA ALA A 48 1.07 -14.59 -4.09
C ALA A 48 1.77 -15.08 -2.80
N SER A 49 2.97 -14.57 -2.54
CA SER A 49 3.74 -14.85 -1.31
C SER A 49 3.61 -13.78 -0.22
N PHE A 50 2.77 -12.77 -0.44
CA PHE A 50 2.66 -11.63 0.46
C PHE A 50 1.80 -11.96 1.68
N GLU A 51 2.36 -11.76 2.87
CA GLU A 51 1.62 -11.78 4.13
C GLU A 51 1.82 -10.44 4.85
N PRO A 52 0.73 -9.71 5.16
CA PRO A 52 0.84 -8.45 5.89
C PRO A 52 1.30 -8.68 7.32
N LEU A 53 2.01 -7.70 7.89
CA LEU A 53 2.39 -7.74 9.29
C LEU A 53 1.15 -7.76 10.20
N PRO A 54 1.17 -8.53 11.29
CA PRO A 54 0.05 -8.56 12.23
C PRO A 54 -0.15 -7.17 12.87
N PRO A 55 -1.41 -6.78 13.17
CA PRO A 55 -1.67 -5.53 13.86
C PRO A 55 -0.93 -5.44 15.19
N ARG A 56 -0.22 -4.34 15.42
CA ARG A 56 0.49 -4.10 16.69
C ARG A 56 -0.46 -3.98 17.89
N TYR A 57 -1.67 -3.48 17.66
CA TYR A 57 -2.69 -3.27 18.69
C TYR A 57 -3.89 -4.16 18.40
N ASP A 58 -4.10 -5.16 19.25
CA ASP A 58 -5.19 -6.13 19.15
C ASP A 58 -6.42 -5.73 19.99
N ARG A 59 -6.28 -4.72 20.87
CA ARG A 59 -7.34 -4.19 21.74
C ARG A 59 -7.37 -2.65 21.75
N GLY A 60 -8.43 -2.10 22.34
CA GLY A 60 -8.60 -0.66 22.52
C GLY A 60 -9.05 0.06 21.25
N VAL A 61 -8.85 1.39 21.20
CA VAL A 61 -9.34 2.24 20.12
C VAL A 61 -8.69 1.93 18.76
N LEU A 62 -7.39 1.64 18.74
CA LEU A 62 -6.68 1.35 17.49
C LEU A 62 -7.09 0.01 16.88
N ALA A 63 -7.37 -0.99 17.71
CA ALA A 63 -7.92 -2.26 17.22
C ALA A 63 -9.33 -2.12 16.62
N LYS A 64 -10.13 -1.15 17.08
CA LYS A 64 -11.41 -0.80 16.43
C LYS A 64 -11.18 -0.08 15.12
N TYR A 65 -10.28 0.90 15.10
CA TYR A 65 -9.97 1.70 13.92
C TYR A 65 -9.49 0.83 12.76
N THR A 66 -8.51 -0.05 12.98
CA THR A 66 -8.00 -0.99 11.95
C THR A 66 -9.08 -1.87 11.34
N LYS A 67 -10.15 -2.19 12.08
CA LYS A 67 -11.27 -3.01 11.59
C LYS A 67 -12.31 -2.23 10.78
N LEU A 68 -12.33 -0.90 10.88
CA LEU A 68 -13.40 -0.06 10.38
C LEU A 68 -12.95 0.97 9.34
N VAL A 69 -11.68 1.38 9.38
CA VAL A 69 -11.16 2.44 8.52
C VAL A 69 -11.17 2.01 7.05
N GLY A 70 -11.64 2.91 6.18
CA GLY A 70 -11.54 2.77 4.73
C GLY A 70 -10.25 3.36 4.16
N SER A 71 -9.97 3.11 2.88
CA SER A 71 -8.77 3.61 2.21
C SER A 71 -8.60 5.13 2.33
N ALA A 72 -7.34 5.59 2.43
CA ALA A 72 -6.99 7.01 2.39
C ALA A 72 -7.52 7.73 1.13
N SER A 73 -7.60 7.03 -0.01
CA SER A 73 -8.21 7.54 -1.25
C SER A 73 -9.69 7.93 -1.11
N LYS A 74 -10.37 7.42 -0.08
CA LYS A 74 -11.77 7.71 0.27
C LYS A 74 -11.89 8.52 1.57
N GLY A 75 -10.78 9.06 2.07
CA GLY A 75 -10.76 9.93 3.24
C GLY A 75 -10.62 9.25 4.60
N ALA A 76 -10.24 7.96 4.66
CA ALA A 76 -9.99 7.24 5.92
C ALA A 76 -11.17 7.26 6.91
N ILE A 77 -12.39 7.20 6.39
CA ILE A 77 -13.64 7.16 7.18
C ILE A 77 -13.85 5.77 7.80
N THR A 78 -14.54 5.71 8.94
CA THR A 78 -14.80 4.46 9.68
C THR A 78 -16.27 4.02 9.65
N GLY A 79 -17.09 4.68 8.83
CA GLY A 79 -18.55 4.53 8.72
C GLY A 79 -19.14 5.63 7.85
#